data_AF-A0A946S3H9-F1
#
_entry.id   AF-A0A946S3H9-F1
#
_cell.length_a   1.000
_cell.length_b   1.000
_cell.length_c   1.000
_cell.angle_alpha   90.00
_cell.angle_beta   90.00
_cell.angle_gamma   90.00
#
_symmetry.space_group_name_H-M   'P 1'
#
loop_
_entity.id
_entity.type
_entity.pdbx_description
1 polymer ?
#
loop_
_entity_poly.entity_id
_entity_poly.type
_entity_poly.pdbx_seq_one_letter_code
_entity_poly.pdbx_strand_id
1 'polypeptide(L)' 'MGWFKRIKKGVTTETNQKKEIPEGLWYKCPKCKTIITSEDHHSQLYVCDNCNHHHRINAKEYFEILFDKNKFTELN' A
#
# COMPACT_ATOMS: atom_id res chain seq x y z
N MET A 1 35.67 -19.56 -31.49
CA MET A 1 34.36 -19.20 -32.06
C MET A 1 33.30 -19.39 -30.99
N GLY A 2 33.05 -18.35 -30.19
CA GLY A 2 32.10 -18.41 -29.06
C GLY A 2 30.71 -17.97 -29.50
N TRP A 3 29.79 -18.91 -29.60
CA TRP A 3 28.39 -18.75 -30.02
C TRP A 3 27.56 -17.80 -29.14
N PHE A 4 28.02 -17.45 -27.94
CA PHE A 4 27.29 -16.61 -26.99
C PHE A 4 28.09 -15.35 -26.63
N LYS A 5 28.37 -14.50 -27.62
CA LYS A 5 28.90 -13.16 -27.37
C LYS A 5 27.75 -12.16 -27.37
N ARG A 6 27.49 -11.56 -26.21
CA ARG A 6 26.47 -10.53 -26.02
C ARG A 6 26.85 -9.27 -26.82
N ILE A 7 26.07 -8.93 -27.85
CA ILE A 7 26.41 -7.89 -28.85
C ILE A 7 26.21 -6.46 -28.32
N LYS A 8 25.35 -6.25 -27.31
CA LYS A 8 25.11 -4.92 -26.70
C LYS A 8 25.25 -4.99 -25.18
N LYS A 9 26.03 -4.06 -24.61
CA LYS A 9 26.09 -3.79 -23.16
C LYS A 9 25.05 -2.72 -22.83
N GLY A 10 24.22 -2.99 -21.82
CA GLY A 10 23.22 -2.04 -21.31
C GLY A 10 21.79 -2.35 -21.75
N VAL A 11 20.84 -2.10 -20.86
CA VAL A 11 19.40 -2.13 -21.16
C VAL A 11 19.06 -0.79 -21.80
N THR A 12 18.94 -0.72 -23.11
CA THR A 12 18.46 0.47 -23.85
C THR A 12 16.93 0.50 -23.84
N THR A 13 16.32 0.52 -22.65
CA THR A 13 14.91 0.91 -22.53
C THR A 13 14.86 2.38 -22.22
N GLU A 14 14.25 3.15 -23.12
CA GLU A 14 14.00 4.59 -22.93
C GLU A 14 13.23 4.81 -21.63
N THR A 15 13.69 5.74 -20.80
CA THR A 15 13.17 6.03 -19.46
C THR A 15 11.67 6.36 -19.44
N ASN A 16 11.09 6.71 -20.58
CA ASN A 16 9.69 7.06 -20.78
C ASN A 16 8.69 5.88 -20.70
N GLN A 17 9.14 4.62 -20.77
CA GLN A 17 8.27 3.45 -20.64
C GLN A 17 8.32 2.81 -19.25
N LYS A 18 8.97 3.45 -18.28
CA LYS A 18 8.89 3.03 -16.89
C LYS A 18 7.50 3.38 -16.39
N LYS A 19 6.54 2.46 -16.54
CA LYS A 19 5.26 2.52 -15.85
C LYS A 19 5.60 2.63 -14.37
N GLU A 20 5.42 3.82 -13.80
CA GLU A 20 5.49 4.02 -12.37
C GLU A 20 4.43 3.12 -11.75
N ILE A 21 4.89 2.10 -11.05
CA ILE A 21 4.01 1.18 -10.35
C ILE A 21 3.34 2.06 -9.29
N PRO A 22 2.00 2.12 -9.22
CA PRO A 22 1.33 2.93 -8.23
C PRO A 22 1.75 2.43 -6.84
N GLU A 23 2.61 3.20 -6.17
CA GLU A 23 2.98 2.97 -4.79
C GLU A 23 1.72 3.14 -3.94
N GLY A 24 1.37 2.14 -3.14
CA GLY A 24 0.25 2.23 -2.20
C GLY A 24 -0.83 1.15 -2.28
N LEU A 25 -0.74 0.18 -3.19
CA LEU A 25 -1.71 -0.94 -3.21
C LEU A 25 -1.49 -1.96 -2.08
N TRP A 26 -0.29 -2.02 -1.50
CA TRP A 26 0.09 -3.11 -0.60
C TRP A 26 0.46 -2.57 0.77
N TYR A 27 -0.23 -3.09 1.79
CA TYR A 27 0.05 -2.84 3.19
C TYR A 27 0.69 -4.07 3.83
N LYS A 28 1.79 -3.87 4.56
CA LYS A 28 2.47 -4.95 5.27
C LYS A 28 2.23 -4.82 6.76
N CYS A 29 1.64 -5.84 7.38
CA CYS A 29 1.45 -5.86 8.82
C CYS A 29 2.80 -6.07 9.54
N PRO A 30 3.17 -5.26 10.57
CA PRO A 30 4.44 -5.39 11.27
C PRO A 30 4.50 -6.64 12.16
N LYS A 31 3.35 -7.18 12.58
CA LYS A 31 3.27 -8.32 13.50
C LYS A 31 3.37 -9.66 12.78
N CYS A 32 2.52 -9.92 11.79
CA CYS A 32 2.49 -11.20 11.05
C CYS A 32 3.27 -11.18 9.73
N LYS A 33 3.76 -10.01 9.28
CA LYS A 33 4.43 -9.80 8.00
C LYS A 33 3.58 -10.18 6.77
N THR A 34 2.29 -10.46 6.98
CA THR A 34 1.33 -10.68 5.89
C THR A 34 1.16 -9.39 5.11
N ILE A 35 1.08 -9.56 3.80
CA ILE A 35 0.84 -8.49 2.85
C ILE A 35 -0.66 -8.52 2.54
N ILE A 36 -1.32 -7.38 2.72
CA ILE A 36 -2.76 -7.18 2.53
C ILE A 36 -2.93 -6.00 1.56
N THR A 37 -3.99 -5.98 0.77
CA THR A 37 -4.30 -4.83 -0.08
C THR A 37 -4.72 -3.64 0.79
N SER A 38 -4.38 -2.41 0.39
CA SER A 38 -4.81 -1.21 1.12
C SER A 38 -6.33 -1.07 1.19
N GLU A 39 -7.05 -1.47 0.13
CA GLU A 39 -8.53 -1.51 0.09
C GLU A 39 -9.10 -2.48 1.14
N ASP A 40 -8.58 -3.70 1.19
CA ASP A 40 -8.99 -4.73 2.15
C ASP A 40 -8.73 -4.23 3.58
N HIS A 41 -7.54 -3.67 3.83
CA HIS A 41 -7.16 -3.14 5.13
C HIS A 41 -8.09 -2.00 5.60
N HIS A 42 -8.52 -1.13 4.68
CA HIS A 42 -9.47 -0.06 4.99
C HIS A 42 -10.87 -0.63 5.29
N SER A 43 -11.34 -1.61 4.51
CA SER A 43 -12.64 -2.25 4.74
C SER A 43 -12.73 -2.97 6.09
N GLN A 44 -11.61 -3.46 6.59
CA GLN A 44 -11.47 -4.17 7.87
C GLN A 44 -11.20 -3.23 9.05
N LEU A 45 -11.39 -1.92 8.87
CA LEU A 45 -11.15 -0.91 9.90
C LEU A 45 -9.72 -0.94 10.44
N TYR A 46 -8.75 -1.17 9.56
CA TYR A 46 -7.32 -1.22 9.88
C TYR A 46 -6.96 -2.31 10.90
N VAL A 47 -7.68 -3.41 10.86
CA VAL A 47 -7.40 -4.64 11.62
C VAL A 47 -6.81 -5.68 10.67
N CYS A 48 -5.71 -6.31 11.09
CA CYS A 48 -5.13 -7.40 10.32
C CYS A 48 -5.86 -8.73 10.59
N ASP A 49 -6.49 -9.31 9.57
CA ASP A 49 -7.18 -10.62 9.63
C ASP A 49 -6.37 -11.76 10.25
N ASN A 50 -5.08 -11.82 9.93
CA ASN A 50 -4.25 -12.97 10.29
C ASN A 50 -3.83 -12.95 11.76
N CYS A 51 -3.81 -11.78 12.42
CA CYS A 51 -3.23 -11.67 13.75
C CYS A 51 -4.01 -10.77 14.72
N ASN A 52 -5.18 -10.28 14.29
CA ASN A 52 -6.05 -9.36 15.02
C ASN A 52 -5.29 -8.17 15.62
N HIS A 53 -4.29 -7.69 14.90
CA HIS A 53 -3.51 -6.53 15.32
C HIS A 53 -4.22 -5.27 14.84
N HIS A 54 -4.52 -4.37 15.78
CA HIS A 54 -5.02 -3.04 15.48
C HIS A 54 -3.87 -2.14 15.06
N HIS A 55 -3.98 -1.61 13.85
CA HIS A 55 -3.04 -0.63 13.37
C HIS A 55 -3.40 0.76 13.90
N ARG A 56 -2.37 1.58 14.13
CA ARG A 56 -2.58 2.98 14.48
C ARG A 56 -3.04 3.72 13.23
N ILE A 57 -4.16 4.41 13.35
CA ILE A 57 -4.76 5.19 12.27
C ILE A 57 -4.75 6.67 12.63
N ASN A 58 -4.84 7.51 11.61
CA ASN A 58 -4.89 8.95 11.81
C ASN A 58 -6.24 9.37 12.38
N ALA A 59 -6.27 10.52 13.08
CA ALA A 59 -7.50 11.04 13.68
C ALA A 59 -8.64 11.17 12.66
N LYS A 60 -8.32 11.61 11.43
CA LYS A 60 -9.30 11.74 10.34
C LYS A 60 -9.98 10.42 9.99
N GLU A 61 -9.19 9.36 9.78
CA GLU A 61 -9.70 8.02 9.46
C GLU A 61 -10.51 7.46 10.63
N TYR A 62 -10.07 7.74 11.86
CA TYR A 62 -10.79 7.32 13.07
C TYR A 62 -12.15 8.03 13.23
N PHE A 63 -12.22 9.31 12.89
CA PHE A 63 -13.47 10.06 12.90
C PHE A 63 -14.46 9.57 11.84
N GLU A 64 -14.00 9.14 10.67
CA GLU A 64 -14.85 8.53 9.64
C GLU A 64 -15.50 7.22 10.12
N ILE A 65 -14.82 6.46 10.99
CA ILE A 65 -15.35 5.23 11.59
C ILE A 65 -16.34 5.54 12.73
N LEU A 66 -16.07 6.57 13.52
CA LEU A 66 -16.86 6.93 14.70
C LEU A 66 -18.14 7.70 14.38
N PHE A 67 -18.10 8.60 13.38
CA PHE A 67 -19.19 9.49 13.07
C PHE A 67 -19.93 9.05 11.81
N ASP A 68 -21.14 8.51 12.00
CA ASP A 68 -22.05 8.21 10.90
C ASP A 68 -22.28 9.46 10.04
N LYS A 69 -22.00 9.33 8.73
CA LYS A 69 -22.14 10.39 7.70
C LYS A 69 -21.14 11.53 7.78
N ASN A 70 -20.00 11.35 8.46
CA ASN A 70 -18.90 12.32 8.51
C ASN A 70 -19.33 13.73 8.99
N LYS A 71 -20.43 13.81 9.74
CA LYS A 71 -20.95 15.06 10.30
C LYS A 71 -20.31 15.26 11.67
N PHE A 72 -19.16 15.92 11.68
CA PHE A 72 -18.53 16.39 12.91
C PHE A 72 -18.26 17.89 12.82
N THR A 73 -18.35 18.57 13.95
CA THR A 73 -17.93 19.96 14.11
C THR A 73 -16.70 19.96 15.00
N GLU A 74 -15.56 20.36 14.45
CA GLU A 74 -14.35 20.57 15.24
C GLU A 74 -14.61 21.73 16.21
N LEU A 75 -14.49 21.47 17.50
CA LEU A 75 -14.56 22.48 18.55
C LEU A 75 -13.12 22.89 18.89
N ASN A 76 -12.84 24.18 18.78
CA ASN A 76 -11.55 24.78 19.17
C ASN A 76 -11.53 25.10 20.67
#